data_AF-A0A7C7CLW7-F1
#
_entry.id   AF-A0A7C7CLW7-F1
#
_cell.length_a   1.000
_cell.length_b   1.000
_cell.length_c   1.000
_cell.angle_alpha   90.00
_cell.angle_beta   90.00
_cell.angle_gamma   90.00
#
_symmetry.space_group_name_H-M   'P 1'
#
loop_
_entity.id
_entity.type
_entity.pdbx_description
1 polymer ?
#
loop_
_entity_poly.entity_id
_entity_poly.type
_entity_poly.pdbx_seq_one_letter_code
_entity_poly.pdbx_strand_id
1 'polypeptide(L)'
;GTVNMIKTITAFTVAHSITLGLSVLDLISLPRTTVEAVIALTIVFLALEISENKQYKSTPWLIAFGFGLLHGLGFANALTEIGIANEQLLLSLLFFNLGIEAGQLLMIPIFGVLIWLAYKFNKYNESATCVSYVLGAMGFFWLINRTIGIIY
;
A
#
# COMPACT_ATOMS: atom_id res chain seq x y z
N GLY A 1 -18.48 5.90 -1.44
CA GLY A 1 -19.31 4.67 -1.50
C GLY A 1 -18.45 3.47 -1.89
N THR A 2 -18.99 2.26 -1.77
CA THR A 2 -18.29 0.98 -2.01
C THR A 2 -17.68 0.88 -3.41
N VAL A 3 -18.37 1.39 -4.43
CA VAL A 3 -17.84 1.43 -5.82
C VAL A 3 -16.51 2.18 -5.91
N ASN A 4 -16.36 3.32 -5.22
CA ASN A 4 -15.09 4.06 -5.20
C ASN A 4 -13.99 3.29 -4.46
N MET A 5 -14.33 2.51 -3.42
CA MET A 5 -13.35 1.68 -2.71
C MET A 5 -12.83 0.56 -3.61
N ILE A 6 -13.72 -0.17 -4.29
CA ILE A 6 -13.35 -1.21 -5.25
C ILE A 6 -12.47 -0.61 -6.35
N LYS A 7 -12.89 0.51 -6.95
CA LYS A 7 -12.09 1.21 -7.97
C LYS A 7 -10.69 1.59 -7.46
N THR A 8 -10.58 2.01 -6.21
CA THR A 8 -9.30 2.41 -5.58
C THR A 8 -8.40 1.19 -5.35
N ILE A 9 -8.97 0.09 -4.86
CA ILE A 9 -8.27 -1.18 -4.66
C ILE A 9 -7.77 -1.74 -5.99
N THR A 10 -8.66 -1.87 -6.99
CA THR A 10 -8.29 -2.36 -8.31
C THR A 10 -7.25 -1.46 -8.97
N ALA A 11 -7.35 -0.13 -8.83
CA ALA A 11 -6.33 0.79 -9.36
C ALA A 11 -4.95 0.58 -8.71
N PHE A 12 -4.91 0.35 -7.39
CA PHE A 12 -3.67 -0.02 -6.70
C PHE A 12 -3.11 -1.34 -7.23
N THR A 13 -3.93 -2.39 -7.33
CA THR A 13 -3.49 -3.72 -7.78
C THR A 13 -2.99 -3.70 -9.22
N VAL A 14 -3.66 -2.97 -10.11
CA VAL A 14 -3.23 -2.81 -11.51
C VAL A 14 -1.86 -2.13 -11.57
N ALA A 15 -1.68 -1.01 -10.87
CA ALA A 15 -0.40 -0.31 -10.83
C ALA A 15 0.72 -1.16 -10.20
N HIS A 16 0.40 -1.87 -9.13
CA HIS A 16 1.30 -2.82 -8.47
C HIS A 16 1.73 -3.94 -9.42
N SER A 17 0.78 -4.53 -10.16
CA SER A 17 1.04 -5.58 -11.16
C SER A 17 2.00 -5.11 -12.24
N ILE A 18 1.82 -3.87 -12.73
CA ILE A 18 2.69 -3.29 -13.76
C ILE A 18 4.13 -3.20 -13.24
N THR A 19 4.34 -2.59 -12.08
CA THR A 19 5.69 -2.33 -11.56
C THR A 19 6.37 -3.57 -11.03
N LEU A 20 5.62 -4.51 -10.44
CA LEU A 20 6.12 -5.82 -10.07
C LEU A 20 6.57 -6.61 -11.32
N GLY A 21 5.74 -6.64 -12.37
CA GLY A 21 6.09 -7.31 -13.62
C GLY A 21 7.32 -6.71 -14.29
N LEU A 22 7.41 -5.38 -14.37
CA LEU A 22 8.60 -4.69 -14.89
C LEU A 22 9.86 -5.01 -14.09
N SER A 23 9.74 -5.10 -12.76
CA SER A 23 10.89 -5.33 -11.90
C SER A 23 11.34 -6.80 -11.89
N VAL A 24 10.41 -7.75 -11.98
CA VAL A 24 10.74 -9.18 -12.12
C VAL A 24 11.32 -9.52 -13.51
N LEU A 25 10.95 -8.78 -14.56
CA LEU A 25 11.58 -8.85 -15.88
C LEU A 25 12.91 -8.09 -15.95
N ASP A 26 13.40 -7.55 -14.83
CA ASP A 26 14.63 -6.76 -14.71
C ASP A 26 14.66 -5.51 -15.63
N LEU A 27 13.50 -4.99 -16.00
CA LEU A 27 13.37 -3.75 -16.78
C LEU A 27 13.49 -2.50 -15.88
N ILE A 28 13.16 -2.65 -14.60
CA ILE A 28 13.31 -1.61 -13.57
C ILE A 28 13.87 -2.24 -12.30
N SER A 29 15.05 -1.79 -11.88
CA SER A 29 15.67 -2.20 -10.63
C SER A 29 16.00 -0.98 -9.78
N LEU A 30 15.54 -1.01 -8.53
CA LEU A 30 15.88 -0.02 -7.50
C LEU A 30 16.39 -0.76 -6.25
N PRO A 31 17.31 -0.16 -5.48
CA PRO A 31 17.73 -0.73 -4.21
C PRO A 31 16.53 -0.95 -3.29
N ARG A 32 16.43 -2.14 -2.67
CA ARG A 32 15.35 -2.49 -1.73
C ARG A 32 15.14 -1.41 -0.67
N THR A 33 16.23 -0.90 -0.10
CA THR A 33 16.18 0.16 0.93
C THR A 33 15.51 1.44 0.45
N THR A 34 15.77 1.85 -0.81
CA THR A 34 15.13 3.03 -1.41
C THR A 34 13.64 2.82 -1.61
N VAL A 35 13.24 1.65 -2.11
CA VAL A 35 11.82 1.33 -2.30
C VAL A 35 11.07 1.31 -0.98
N GLU A 36 11.65 0.67 0.05
CA GLU A 36 11.05 0.62 1.38
C GLU A 36 10.94 2.01 2.02
N ALA A 37 11.93 2.89 1.83
CA ALA A 37 11.84 4.28 2.30
C ALA A 37 10.68 5.03 1.62
N VAL A 38 10.51 4.85 0.31
CA VAL A 38 9.41 5.49 -0.43
C VAL A 38 8.05 4.90 -0.01
N ILE A 39 7.94 3.59 0.23
CA ILE A 39 6.74 2.96 0.79
C ILE A 39 6.42 3.55 2.16
N ALA A 40 7.41 3.66 3.05
CA ALA A 40 7.22 4.26 4.37
C ALA A 40 6.70 5.72 4.29
N LEU A 41 7.19 6.48 3.31
CA LEU A 41 6.70 7.84 3.04
C LEU A 41 5.22 7.86 2.64
N THR A 42 4.72 6.87 1.88
CA THR A 42 3.28 6.79 1.55
C THR A 42 2.40 6.55 2.78
N ILE A 43 2.89 5.79 3.77
CA ILE A 43 2.19 5.57 5.05
C ILE A 43 2.11 6.87 5.84
N VAL A 44 3.22 7.61 5.92
CA VAL A 44 3.26 8.94 6.56
C VAL A 44 2.29 9.89 5.87
N PHE A 45 2.26 9.91 4.54
CA PHE A 45 1.32 10.73 3.77
C PHE A 45 -0.14 10.41 4.16
N LEU A 46 -0.52 9.13 4.17
CA LEU A 46 -1.89 8.72 4.51
C LEU A 46 -2.25 9.05 5.96
N ALA A 47 -1.30 8.91 6.90
CA ALA A 47 -1.49 9.31 8.29
C ALA A 47 -1.80 10.81 8.39
N LEU A 48 -1.03 11.67 7.71
CA LEU A 48 -1.26 13.12 7.68
C LEU A 48 -2.62 13.46 7.05
N GLU A 49 -3.00 12.80 5.96
CA GLU A 49 -4.30 12.99 5.30
C GLU A 49 -5.46 12.71 6.27
N ILE A 50 -5.38 11.61 7.04
CA ILE A 50 -6.36 11.26 8.07
C ILE A 50 -6.37 12.31 9.20
N SER A 51 -5.21 12.77 9.66
CA SER A 51 -5.11 13.75 10.76
C SER A 51 -5.71 15.10 10.42
N GLU A 52 -5.51 15.59 9.20
CA GLU A 52 -6.00 16.90 8.77
C GLU A 52 -7.49 16.91 8.44
N ASN A 53 -8.16 15.74 8.54
CA ASN A 53 -9.55 15.53 8.12
C ASN A 53 -9.78 15.97 6.65
N LYS A 54 -8.70 16.05 5.86
CA LYS A 54 -8.72 16.40 4.45
C LYS A 54 -9.04 15.14 3.69
N GLN A 55 -10.30 14.98 3.31
CA GLN A 55 -10.65 14.01 2.29
C GLN A 55 -10.29 14.65 0.93
N TYR A 56 -9.27 14.17 0.22
CA TYR A 56 -9.08 14.57 -1.18
C TYR A 56 -10.28 14.06 -2.00
N LYS A 57 -11.29 14.92 -2.14
CA LYS A 57 -12.66 14.51 -2.52
C LYS A 57 -12.83 14.03 -3.96
N SER A 58 -11.88 14.25 -4.87
CA SER A 58 -12.19 14.07 -6.30
C SER A 58 -11.74 12.74 -6.91
N THR A 59 -10.62 12.12 -6.49
CA THR A 59 -10.07 10.93 -7.18
C THR A 59 -9.11 10.07 -6.33
N PRO A 60 -9.57 9.42 -5.24
CA PRO A 60 -8.71 8.58 -4.38
C PRO A 60 -7.99 7.45 -5.14
N TRP A 61 -8.59 6.96 -6.22
CA TRP A 61 -8.00 5.94 -7.09
C TRP A 61 -6.70 6.39 -7.78
N LEU A 62 -6.48 7.70 -8.02
CA LEU A 62 -5.23 8.20 -8.59
C LEU A 62 -4.08 8.10 -7.59
N ILE A 63 -4.35 8.46 -6.32
CA ILE A 63 -3.36 8.33 -5.24
C ILE A 63 -3.03 6.85 -5.04
N ALA A 64 -4.04 6.00 -4.98
CA ALA A 64 -3.85 4.56 -4.86
C ALA A 64 -3.11 3.94 -6.05
N PHE A 65 -3.38 4.39 -7.28
CA PHE A 65 -2.60 4.00 -8.45
C PHE A 65 -1.13 4.38 -8.29
N GLY A 66 -0.84 5.63 -7.89
CA GLY A 66 0.52 6.08 -7.61
C GLY A 66 1.21 5.24 -6.53
N PHE A 67 0.51 4.94 -5.43
CA PHE A 67 1.04 4.06 -4.39
C PHE A 67 1.27 2.64 -4.91
N GLY A 68 0.37 2.09 -5.72
CA GLY A 68 0.53 0.78 -6.32
C GLY A 68 1.81 0.67 -7.14
N LEU A 69 2.13 1.69 -7.95
CA LEU A 69 3.38 1.76 -8.71
C LEU A 69 4.62 1.68 -7.80
N LEU A 70 4.60 2.41 -6.68
CA LEU A 70 5.72 2.43 -5.74
C LEU A 70 5.87 1.10 -5.00
N HIS A 71 4.75 0.47 -4.62
CA HIS A 71 4.75 -0.78 -3.86
C HIS A 71 5.16 -2.00 -4.70
N GLY A 72 4.89 -2.00 -6.01
CA GLY A 72 5.26 -3.14 -6.88
C GLY A 72 6.76 -3.37 -7.00
N LEU A 73 7.55 -2.31 -6.86
CA LEU A 73 9.01 -2.38 -6.85
C LEU A 73 9.56 -3.08 -5.59
N GLY A 74 8.79 -3.14 -4.50
CA GLY A 74 9.29 -3.64 -3.21
C GLY A 74 9.38 -5.17 -3.13
N PHE A 75 8.58 -5.86 -3.95
CA PHE A 75 8.42 -7.32 -3.89
C PHE A 75 9.25 -8.08 -4.91
N ALA A 76 9.74 -7.44 -5.97
CA ALA A 76 10.48 -8.12 -7.02
C ALA A 76 11.76 -8.80 -6.50
N ASN A 77 12.50 -8.12 -5.63
CA ASN A 77 13.68 -8.68 -4.96
C ASN A 77 13.36 -9.92 -4.09
N ALA A 78 12.15 -10.00 -3.53
CA ALA A 78 11.74 -11.18 -2.76
C ALA A 78 11.33 -12.35 -3.66
N LEU A 79 10.70 -12.09 -4.80
CA LEU A 79 10.28 -13.14 -5.75
C LEU A 79 11.49 -13.77 -6.47
N THR A 80 12.53 -12.98 -6.77
CA THR A 80 13.79 -13.50 -7.32
C THR A 80 14.54 -14.35 -6.30
N GLU A 81 14.56 -13.96 -5.02
CA GLU A 81 15.15 -14.72 -3.91
C GLU A 81 14.48 -16.09 -3.68
N ILE A 82 13.16 -16.21 -3.92
CA ILE A 82 12.39 -17.46 -3.72
C ILE A 82 12.58 -18.45 -4.89
N GLY A 83 13.25 -18.04 -5.99
CA GLY A 83 13.63 -18.95 -7.07
C GLY A 83 12.46 -19.48 -7.89
N ILE A 84 11.41 -18.67 -8.08
CA ILE A 84 10.27 -19.04 -8.93
C ILE A 84 10.78 -19.41 -10.31
N ALA A 85 10.62 -20.68 -10.70
CA ALA A 85 11.03 -21.17 -12.01
C ALA A 85 10.33 -20.36 -13.10
N ASN A 86 11.11 -19.83 -14.05
CA ASN A 86 10.65 -18.93 -15.13
C ASN A 86 9.41 -19.42 -15.88
N GLU A 87 9.18 -20.75 -15.94
CA GLU A 87 8.05 -21.35 -16.64
C GLU A 87 6.67 -21.00 -16.05
N GLN A 88 6.58 -20.69 -14.75
CA GLN A 88 5.29 -20.35 -14.10
C GLN A 88 5.21 -18.87 -13.67
N LEU A 89 6.19 -18.06 -14.05
CA LEU A 89 6.30 -16.66 -13.60
C LEU A 89 5.01 -15.86 -13.78
N LEU A 90 4.41 -15.92 -14.97
CA LEU A 90 3.17 -15.19 -15.26
C LEU A 90 2.01 -15.64 -14.35
N LEU A 91 1.92 -16.95 -14.10
CA LEU A 91 0.88 -17.53 -13.25
C LEU A 91 1.10 -17.12 -11.79
N SER A 92 2.36 -17.14 -11.32
CA SER A 92 2.74 -16.69 -9.98
C SER A 92 2.42 -15.21 -9.77
N LEU A 93 2.76 -14.35 -10.75
CA LEU A 93 2.44 -12.93 -10.70
C LEU A 93 0.93 -12.70 -10.69
N LEU A 94 0.17 -13.44 -11.51
CA LEU A 94 -1.28 -13.34 -11.55
C LEU A 94 -1.91 -13.72 -10.21
N PHE A 95 -1.57 -14.87 -9.63
CA PHE A 95 -2.14 -15.31 -8.35
C PHE A 95 -1.66 -14.48 -7.16
N PHE A 96 -0.44 -13.96 -7.21
CA PHE A 96 0.05 -13.01 -6.20
C PHE A 96 -0.80 -11.73 -6.18
N ASN A 97 -1.05 -11.12 -7.34
CA ASN A 97 -1.86 -9.91 -7.44
C ASN A 97 -3.35 -10.16 -7.13
N LEU A 98 -3.91 -11.28 -7.59
CA LEU A 98 -5.27 -11.68 -7.22
C LEU A 98 -5.40 -11.89 -5.71
N GLY A 99 -4.39 -12.48 -5.07
CA GLY A 99 -4.33 -12.62 -3.62
C GLY A 99 -4.33 -11.28 -2.90
N ILE A 100 -3.59 -10.29 -3.40
CA ILE A 100 -3.57 -8.93 -2.86
C ILE A 100 -4.94 -8.27 -2.99
N GLU A 101 -5.54 -8.27 -4.18
CA GLU A 101 -6.85 -7.65 -4.40
C GLU A 101 -7.94 -8.33 -3.55
N ALA A 102 -7.96 -9.66 -3.50
CA ALA A 102 -8.88 -10.40 -2.65
C ALA A 102 -8.68 -10.05 -1.16
N GLY A 103 -7.42 -10.00 -0.69
CA GLY A 103 -7.10 -9.60 0.68
C GLY A 103 -7.58 -8.19 1.02
N GLN A 104 -7.37 -7.23 0.11
CA GLN A 104 -7.85 -5.84 0.28
C GLN A 104 -9.39 -5.76 0.29
N LEU A 105 -10.07 -6.51 -0.57
CA LEU A 105 -11.54 -6.57 -0.59
C LEU A 105 -12.11 -7.20 0.69
N LEU A 106 -11.47 -8.23 1.22
CA LEU A 106 -11.86 -8.88 2.49
C LEU A 106 -11.69 -7.96 3.70
N MET A 107 -10.80 -6.97 3.63
CA MET A 107 -10.62 -5.98 4.69
C MET A 107 -11.74 -4.93 4.74
N ILE A 108 -12.48 -4.71 3.64
CA ILE A 108 -13.59 -3.73 3.59
C ILE A 108 -14.64 -3.98 4.69
N PRO A 109 -15.24 -5.19 4.84
CA PRO A 109 -16.22 -5.41 5.90
C PRO A 109 -15.62 -5.27 7.30
N ILE A 110 -14.36 -5.68 7.49
CA ILE A 110 -13.66 -5.59 8.78
C ILE A 110 -13.54 -4.13 9.22
N PHE A 111 -12.94 -3.27 8.38
CA PHE A 111 -12.84 -1.85 8.66
C PHE A 111 -14.19 -1.15 8.67
N GLY A 112 -15.15 -1.61 7.86
CA GLY A 112 -16.52 -1.13 7.87
C GLY A 112 -17.20 -1.29 9.23
N VAL A 113 -17.05 -2.46 9.86
CA VAL A 113 -17.56 -2.72 11.23
C VAL A 113 -16.85 -1.84 12.26
N LEU A 114 -15.52 -1.69 12.19
CA LEU A 114 -14.77 -0.84 13.10
C LEU A 114 -15.19 0.62 13.01
N ILE A 115 -15.34 1.15 11.79
CA ILE A 115 -15.82 2.51 11.54
C ILE A 115 -17.25 2.67 12.06
N TRP A 116 -18.13 1.71 11.80
CA TRP A 116 -19.51 1.73 12.31
C TRP A 116 -19.57 1.73 13.83
N LEU A 117 -18.75 0.91 14.51
CA LEU A 117 -18.64 0.92 15.98
C LEU A 117 -18.15 2.27 16.50
N ALA A 118 -17.13 2.85 15.86
CA ALA A 118 -16.61 4.16 16.24
C ALA A 118 -17.68 5.26 16.10
N TYR A 119 -18.50 5.24 15.04
CA TYR A 119 -19.66 6.13 14.92
C TYR A 119 -20.74 5.86 15.97
N LYS A 120 -21.08 4.59 16.21
CA LYS A 120 -22.11 4.17 17.17
C LYS A 120 -21.80 4.67 18.58
N PHE A 121 -20.53 4.71 18.97
CA PHE A 121 -20.08 5.20 20.28
C PHE A 121 -19.63 6.66 20.27
N ASN A 122 -19.84 7.41 19.17
CA ASN A 122 -19.40 8.80 19.01
C ASN A 122 -17.88 9.00 19.26
N LYS A 123 -17.08 8.01 18.84
CA LYS A 123 -15.61 7.95 18.98
C LYS A 123 -14.87 7.97 17.63
N TYR A 124 -15.56 8.33 16.55
CA TYR A 124 -14.97 8.33 15.21
C TYR A 124 -13.74 9.22 15.12
N ASN A 125 -13.85 10.47 15.56
CA ASN A 125 -12.76 11.44 15.47
C ASN A 125 -11.56 11.01 16.32
N GLU A 126 -11.79 10.62 17.58
CA GLU A 126 -10.70 10.16 18.47
C GLU A 126 -10.03 8.89 17.94
N SER A 127 -10.81 7.95 17.40
CA SER A 127 -10.28 6.73 16.79
C SER A 127 -9.45 7.05 15.54
N ALA A 128 -9.96 7.90 14.65
CA ALA A 128 -9.26 8.30 13.44
C ALA A 128 -7.94 9.03 13.75
N THR A 129 -7.96 9.97 14.70
CA THR A 129 -6.76 10.68 15.16
C THR A 129 -5.76 9.73 15.81
N CYS A 130 -6.22 8.81 16.66
CA CYS A 130 -5.36 7.80 17.28
C CYS A 130 -4.68 6.91 16.23
N VAL A 131 -5.46 6.37 15.29
CA VAL A 131 -4.94 5.54 14.19
C VAL A 131 -3.94 6.31 13.33
N SER A 132 -4.24 7.57 13.00
CA SER A 132 -3.33 8.44 12.26
C SER A 132 -1.99 8.62 12.99
N TYR A 133 -1.99 8.93 14.29
CA TYR A 133 -0.74 9.07 15.04
C TYR A 133 0.05 7.77 15.12
N VAL A 134 -0.61 6.63 15.32
CA VAL A 134 0.05 5.32 15.37
C VAL A 134 0.69 4.98 14.02
N LEU A 135 -0.06 5.06 12.93
CA LEU A 135 0.45 4.78 11.58
C LEU A 135 1.54 5.77 11.17
N GLY A 136 1.35 7.05 11.48
CA GLY A 136 2.33 8.10 11.21
C GLY A 136 3.63 7.86 11.95
N ALA A 137 3.58 7.56 13.26
CA ALA A 137 4.76 7.25 14.06
C ALA A 137 5.51 6.01 13.54
N MET A 138 4.78 4.93 13.23
CA MET A 138 5.37 3.72 12.64
C MET A 138 6.00 4.00 11.27
N GLY A 139 5.30 4.75 10.41
CA GLY A 139 5.79 5.15 9.09
C GLY A 139 7.04 6.02 9.18
N PHE A 140 7.07 7.01 10.06
CA PHE A 140 8.24 7.86 10.29
C PHE A 140 9.43 7.08 10.83
N PHE A 141 9.21 6.22 11.81
CA PHE A 141 10.26 5.35 12.34
C PHE A 141 10.86 4.49 11.22
N TRP A 142 10.00 3.84 10.42
CA TRP A 142 10.44 3.00 9.32
C TRP A 142 11.18 3.81 8.24
N LEU A 143 10.68 5.00 7.89
CA LEU A 143 11.32 5.92 6.95
C LEU A 143 12.74 6.29 7.40
N ILE A 144 12.89 6.73 8.65
CA ILE A 144 14.20 7.10 9.21
C ILE A 144 15.15 5.90 9.15
N ASN A 145 14.69 4.73 9.57
CA ASN A 145 15.51 3.52 9.56
C ASN A 145 16.02 3.17 8.16
N ARG A 146 15.16 3.32 7.13
CA ARG A 146 15.56 3.05 5.74
C ARG A 146 16.42 4.15 5.15
N THR A 147 16.16 5.42 5.44
CA THR A 147 17.00 6.53 4.99
C THR A 147 18.41 6.44 5.56
N ILE A 148 18.57 6.06 6.83
CA ILE A 148 19.88 5.83 7.43
C ILE A 148 20.62 4.71 6.69
N GLY A 149 19.96 3.59 6.41
CA GLY A 149 20.55 2.48 5.64
C GLY A 149 20.77 2.75 4.14
N ILE A 150 20.39 3.93 3.62
CA ILE A 150 20.80 4.40 2.29
C ILE A 150 22.13 5.18 2.39
N ILE A 151 22.36 5.86 3.52
CA ILE A 151 23.52 6.73 3.74
C ILE A 151 24.72 5.93 4.26
N TYR A 152 24.46 4.91 5.10
CA TYR A 152 25.47 4.04 5.72
C TYR A 152 25.30 2.60 5.24
#